data_AF-A0A0C2CSE5-F1
#
_entry.id   AF-A0A0C2CSE5-F1
#
_cell.length_a   1.000
_cell.length_b   1.000
_cell.length_c   1.000
_cell.angle_alpha   90.00
_cell.angle_beta   90.00
_cell.angle_gamma   90.00
#
_symmetry.space_group_name_H-M   'P 1'
#
loop_
_entity.id
_entity.type
_entity.pdbx_description
1 polymer ?
#
loop_
_entity_poly.entity_id
_entity_poly.type
_entity_poly.pdbx_seq_one_letter_code
_entity_poly.pdbx_strand_id
1 'polypeptide(L)' 'MRAELIQLQTTEDACRTLPSHGPAWDAAIAYGVDVTLLERNLSLTPSERLTQLDDMLRLFFAVQQ' A
#
# COMPACT_ATOMS: atom_id res chain seq x y z
N MET A 1 -4.67 17.73 25.01
CA MET A 1 -3.56 17.64 24.05
C MET A 1 -4.17 17.35 22.69
N ARG A 2 -4.33 18.38 21.86
CA ARG A 2 -4.97 18.29 20.54
C ARG A 2 -3.92 17.68 19.61
N ALA A 3 -4.11 16.45 19.15
CA ALA A 3 -3.26 15.93 18.08
C ALA A 3 -3.48 16.86 16.89
N GLU A 4 -2.46 17.65 16.55
CA GLU A 4 -2.42 18.33 15.26
C GLU A 4 -2.51 17.22 14.22
N LEU A 5 -3.66 17.13 13.56
CA LEU A 5 -3.84 16.29 12.40
C LEU A 5 -2.78 16.76 11.40
N ILE A 6 -1.67 16.02 11.33
CA ILE A 6 -0.58 16.21 10.37
C ILE A 6 -1.26 16.53 9.04
N GLN A 7 -0.88 17.66 8.43
CA GLN A 7 -1.42 18.14 7.17
C GLN A 7 -1.66 16.93 6.26
N LEU A 8 -2.92 16.75 5.83
CA LEU A 8 -3.30 15.66 4.93
C LEU A 8 -2.27 15.64 3.79
N GLN A 9 -1.46 14.59 3.73
CA GLN A 9 -0.52 14.37 2.65
C GLN A 9 -1.36 14.42 1.37
N THR A 10 -1.14 15.47 0.59
CA THR A 10 -1.89 15.65 -0.65
C THR A 10 -1.57 14.50 -1.59
N THR A 11 -2.43 14.20 -2.55
CA THR A 11 -2.13 13.21 -3.61
C THR A 11 -0.78 13.50 -4.29
N GLU A 12 -0.39 14.78 -4.32
CA GLU A 12 0.87 15.28 -4.82
C GLU A 12 2.09 14.88 -3.97
N ASP A 13 1.93 14.65 -2.66
CA ASP A 13 2.97 14.12 -1.78
C ASP A 13 3.07 12.58 -1.84
N ALA A 14 1.93 11.90 -2.04
CA ALA A 14 1.88 10.44 -2.14
C ALA A 14 2.67 9.87 -3.35
N CYS A 15 2.83 10.68 -4.41
CA CYS A 15 3.46 10.25 -5.66
C CYS A 15 4.97 10.55 -5.75
N ARG A 16 5.56 11.35 -4.84
CA ARG A 16 6.93 11.90 -5.00
C ARG A 16 8.06 10.87 -4.87
N THR A 17 7.78 9.64 -4.45
CA THR A 17 8.83 8.65 -4.11
C THR A 17 8.54 7.22 -4.58
N LEU A 18 7.48 6.99 -5.35
CA LEU A 18 7.16 5.65 -5.84
C LEU A 18 8.05 5.29 -7.03
N PRO A 19 8.60 4.06 -7.09
CA PRO A 19 9.42 3.63 -8.21
C PRO A 19 8.60 3.64 -9.50
N SER A 20 9.22 4.09 -10.59
CA SER A 20 8.64 4.02 -11.93
C SER A 20 8.96 2.67 -12.57
N HIS A 21 7.94 2.05 -13.16
CA HIS A 21 8.07 0.85 -14.01
C HIS A 21 7.68 1.11 -15.46
N GLY A 22 7.57 2.39 -15.86
CA GLY A 22 7.31 2.84 -17.23
C GLY A 22 6.13 3.79 -17.38
N PRO A 23 5.86 4.28 -18.61
CA PRO A 23 4.95 5.42 -18.82
C PRO A 23 3.50 5.18 -18.38
N ALA A 24 2.98 3.95 -18.54
CA ALA A 24 1.63 3.61 -18.08
C ALA A 24 1.52 3.57 -16.55
N TRP A 25 2.61 3.17 -15.88
CA TRP A 25 2.71 3.15 -14.43
C TRP A 25 2.71 4.56 -13.85
N ASP A 26 3.53 5.43 -14.44
CA ASP A 26 3.61 6.84 -14.03
C ASP A 26 2.28 7.56 -14.26
N ALA A 27 1.60 7.28 -15.37
CA ALA A 27 0.27 7.82 -15.64
C ALA A 27 -0.78 7.35 -14.63
N ALA A 28 -0.72 6.09 -14.20
CA ALA A 28 -1.61 5.57 -13.16
C ALA A 28 -1.36 6.26 -11.82
N ILE A 29 -0.10 6.42 -11.41
CA ILE A 29 0.28 7.15 -10.20
C ILE A 29 -0.21 8.61 -10.27
N ALA A 30 0.04 9.31 -11.38
CA ALA A 30 -0.39 10.69 -11.57
C ALA A 30 -1.93 10.85 -11.57
N TYR A 31 -2.66 9.83 -12.03
CA TYR A 31 -4.13 9.77 -11.93
C TYR A 31 -4.63 9.51 -10.49
N GLY A 32 -3.73 9.14 -9.56
CA GLY A 32 -4.06 8.86 -8.17
C GLY A 32 -4.35 7.38 -7.89
N VAL A 33 -3.95 6.46 -8.78
CA VAL A 33 -4.00 5.03 -8.50
C VAL A 33 -2.94 4.68 -7.45
N ASP A 34 -3.37 4.16 -6.30
CA ASP A 34 -2.45 3.62 -5.30
C ASP A 34 -1.86 2.30 -5.81
N VAL A 35 -0.54 2.30 -6.04
CA VAL A 35 0.23 1.13 -6.45
C VAL A 35 1.06 0.54 -5.32
N THR A 36 0.98 1.10 -4.10
CA THR A 36 1.87 0.74 -2.98
C THR A 36 1.66 -0.71 -2.52
N LEU A 37 0.40 -1.15 -2.47
CA LEU A 37 0.05 -2.54 -2.14
C LEU A 37 0.49 -3.52 -3.22
N LEU A 38 0.41 -3.11 -4.49
CA LEU A 38 0.87 -3.91 -5.61
C LEU A 38 2.39 -4.07 -5.57
N GLU A 39 3.15 -2.97 -5.41
CA GLU A 39 4.60 -2.99 -5.23
C GLU A 39 4.99 -3.89 -4.06
N ARG A 40 4.31 -3.73 -2.91
CA ARG A 40 4.57 -4.58 -1.75
C ARG A 40 4.31 -6.05 -2.07
N ASN A 41 3.22 -6.38 -2.75
CA ASN A 41 2.88 -7.76 -3.09
C ASN A 41 3.86 -8.40 -4.07
N LEU A 42 4.35 -7.61 -5.04
CA LEU A 42 5.36 -8.04 -6.01
C LEU A 42 6.74 -8.24 -5.37
N SER A 43 7.05 -7.50 -4.29
CA SER A 43 8.30 -7.68 -3.54
C SER A 43 8.37 -8.96 -2.70
N LEU A 44 7.23 -9.65 -2.49
CA LEU A 44 7.17 -10.88 -1.70
C LEU A 44 7.50 -12.13 -2.52
N THR A 45 8.27 -13.02 -1.93
CA THR A 45 8.40 -14.40 -2.37
C THR A 45 7.08 -15.18 -2.18
N PRO A 46 6.91 -16.33 -2.86
CA PRO A 46 5.72 -17.17 -2.67
C PRO A 46 5.48 -17.55 -1.20
N SER A 47 6.54 -17.91 -0.46
CA SER A 47 6.43 -18.30 0.95
C SER A 47 6.00 -17.13 1.83
N GLU A 48 6.56 -15.93 1.61
CA GLU A 48 6.18 -14.74 2.38
C GLU A 48 4.72 -14.34 2.12
N ARG A 49 4.23 -14.53 0.89
CA ARG A 49 2.81 -14.30 0.57
C ARG A 49 1.90 -15.28 1.29
N LEU A 50 2.30 -16.55 1.44
CA LEU A 50 1.54 -17.53 2.21
C LEU A 50 1.48 -17.16 3.69
N THR A 51 2.60 -16.71 4.27
CA THR A 51 2.64 -16.22 5.66
C THR A 51 1.73 -15.00 5.83
N GLN A 52 1.81 -14.02 4.93
CA GLN A 52 0.94 -12.84 4.96
C GLN A 52 -0.56 -13.20 4.91
N LEU A 53 -0.93 -14.20 4.10
CA LEU A 53 -2.31 -14.67 4.01
C LEU A 53 -2.76 -15.38 5.30
N ASP A 54 -1.90 -16.21 5.91
CA ASP A 54 -2.19 -16.88 7.18
C ASP A 54 -2.42 -15.84 8.30
N ASP A 55 -1.55 -14.83 8.39
CA ASP A 55 -1.68 -13.74 9.37
C ASP A 55 -2.98 -12.96 9.19
N MET A 56 -3.35 -12.64 7.94
CA MET A 56 -4.61 -11.95 7.63
C MET A 56 -5.82 -12.79 8.05
N LEU A 57 -5.82 -14.10 7.76
CA LEU A 57 -6.92 -14.99 8.15
C LEU A 57 -7.06 -15.09 9.68
N ARG A 58 -5.94 -15.20 10.41
CA ARG A 58 -5.96 -15.20 11.88
C ARG A 58 -6.58 -13.93 12.44
N LEU A 59 -6.19 -12.76 11.91
CA LEU A 59 -6.76 -11.49 12.34
C LEU A 59 -8.26 -11.41 12.03
N PHE A 60 -8.67 -11.80 10.82
CA PHE A 60 -10.08 -11.79 10.41
C PHE A 60 -10.95 -12.63 11.36
N PHE A 61 -10.51 -13.85 11.68
CA PHE A 61 -11.25 -14.72 12.60
C PHE A 61 -11.20 -14.25 14.05
N ALA A 62 -10.17 -13.52 14.46
CA ALA A 62 -10.09 -12.95 15.80
C ALA A 62 -11.04 -11.76 16.00
N VAL A 63 -11.27 -10.95 14.96
CA VAL A 63 -12.13 -9.75 15.02
C VAL A 63 -13.62 -10.10 14.87
N GLN A 64 -13.95 -11.24 14.25
CA GLN A 64 -15.33 -11.70 14.06
C GLN A 64 -15.97 -12.37 15.31
N GLN A 65 -15.23 -12.47 16.43
CA GLN A 65 -15.71 -13.01 17.71
C GLN A 65 -16.07 -11.89 18.68
#